data_AF-A0A845SV11-F1
#
_entry.id   AF-A0A845SV11-F1
#
_cell.length_a   1.000
_cell.length_b   1.000
_cell.length_c   1.000
_cell.angle_alpha   90.00
_cell.angle_beta   90.00
_cell.angle_gamma   90.00
#
_symmetry.space_group_name_H-M   'P 1'
#
loop_
_entity.id
_entity.type
_entity.pdbx_description
1 polymer ?
#
loop_
_entity_poly.entity_id
_entity_poly.type
_entity_poly.pdbx_seq_one_letter_code
_entity_poly.pdbx_strand_id
1 'polypeptide(L)' 'MSARDIAKHEKTWQDAAAAMDLLLTSEIADFSAGLGNPGEPETPEAIQDELMRRTDQCFAVVHGKRK' A
#
# COMPACT_ATOMS: atom_id res chain seq x y z
N MET A 1 22.35 -15.27 16.77
CA MET A 1 22.46 -14.10 15.87
C MET A 1 23.38 -13.08 16.49
N SER A 2 24.27 -12.47 15.70
CA SER A 2 25.16 -11.40 16.15
C SER A 2 24.39 -10.07 16.32
N ALA A 3 24.91 -9.15 17.13
CA ALA A 3 24.37 -7.78 17.24
C ALA A 3 24.29 -7.08 15.87
N ARG A 4 25.22 -7.38 14.95
CA ARG A 4 25.18 -6.90 13.56
C ARG A 4 24.00 -7.47 12.77
N ASP A 5 23.64 -8.73 13.00
CA ASP A 5 22.53 -9.38 12.30
C ASP A 5 21.18 -8.81 12.75
N ILE A 6 21.06 -8.50 14.05
CA ILE A 6 19.87 -7.87 14.64
C ILE A 6 19.69 -6.46 14.05
N ALA A 7 20.74 -5.64 14.06
CA ALA A 7 20.68 -4.27 13.53
C ALA A 7 20.37 -4.23 12.02
N LYS A 8 20.91 -5.18 11.24
CA LYS A 8 20.58 -5.31 9.82
C LYS A 8 19.11 -5.68 9.60
N HIS A 9 18.58 -6.61 10.40
CA HIS A 9 17.20 -7.03 10.31
C HIS A 9 16.23 -5.91 10.66
N GLU A 10 16.50 -5.16 11.73
CA GLU A 10 15.72 -4.01 12.15
C GLU A 10 15.69 -2.91 11.07
N LYS A 11 16.86 -2.57 10.50
CA LYS A 11 16.93 -1.63 9.38
C LYS A 11 16.09 -2.08 8.17
N THR A 12 16.12 -3.37 7.86
CA THR A 12 15.35 -3.92 6.72
C THR A 12 13.84 -3.74 6.94
N TRP A 13 13.34 -3.94 8.16
CA TRP A 13 11.93 -3.70 8.49
C TRP A 13 11.55 -2.23 8.47
N GLN A 14 12.45 -1.35 8.92
CA GLN A 14 12.23 0.11 8.85
C GLN A 14 12.14 0.58 7.40
N ASP A 15 13.06 0.13 6.54
CA ASP A 15 13.06 0.46 5.12
C ASP A 15 11.79 -0.08 4.41
N ALA A 16 11.35 -1.29 4.76
CA ALA A 16 10.12 -1.87 4.24
C ALA A 16 8.87 -1.10 4.71
N ALA A 17 8.80 -0.72 5.99
CA ALA A 17 7.68 0.05 6.53
C ALA A 17 7.58 1.43 5.86
N ALA A 18 8.70 2.12 5.66
CA ALA A 18 8.74 3.41 4.98
C ALA A 18 8.30 3.30 3.50
N ALA A 19 8.71 2.24 2.81
CA ALA A 19 8.28 1.99 1.43
C ALA A 19 6.77 1.69 1.35
N MET A 20 6.22 0.93 2.29
CA MET A 20 4.79 0.64 2.36
C MET A 20 3.96 1.89 2.66
N ASP A 21 4.42 2.72 3.61
CA ASP A 21 3.77 3.98 3.96
C ASP A 21 3.68 4.92 2.74
N LEU A 22 4.79 5.03 1.99
CA LEU A 22 4.83 5.83 0.77
C LEU A 22 3.86 5.31 -0.30
N LEU A 23 3.87 3.99 -0.56
CA LEU A 23 3.01 3.37 -1.58
C LEU A 23 1.51 3.50 -1.25
N LEU A 24 1.14 3.26 0.02
CA LEU A 24 -0.25 3.38 0.45
C LEU A 24 -0.72 4.82 0.38
N THR A 25 0.09 5.76 0.87
CA THR A 25 -0.26 7.18 0.86
C THR A 25 -0.41 7.72 -0.56
N SER A 26 0.49 7.34 -1.48
CA SER A 26 0.38 7.74 -2.89
C SER A 26 -0.86 7.14 -3.56
N GLU A 27 -1.14 5.86 -3.31
CA GLU A 27 -2.31 5.18 -3.93
C GLU A 27 -3.64 5.79 -3.46
N ILE A 28 -3.75 6.09 -2.15
CA ILE A 28 -4.93 6.75 -1.58
C ILE A 28 -5.10 8.15 -2.17
N ALA A 29 -4.01 8.90 -2.31
CA ALA A 29 -4.04 10.24 -2.90
C ALA A 29 -4.48 10.20 -4.37
N ASP A 30 -3.92 9.28 -5.16
CA ASP A 30 -4.28 9.08 -6.58
C ASP A 30 -5.72 8.64 -6.75
N PHE A 31 -6.20 7.72 -5.90
CA PHE A 31 -7.61 7.33 -5.88
C PHE A 31 -8.52 8.53 -5.58
N SER A 32 -8.20 9.30 -4.54
CA SER A 32 -9.00 10.45 -4.11
C SER A 32 -9.03 11.56 -5.16
N ALA A 33 -7.94 11.75 -5.91
CA ALA A 33 -7.86 12.72 -7.00
C ALA A 33 -8.78 12.37 -8.19
N GLY A 34 -9.16 11.09 -8.33
CA GLY A 34 -10.07 10.61 -9.36
C GLY A 34 -11.55 10.87 -9.05
N LEU A 35 -11.94 10.91 -7.77
CA LEU A 35 -13.34 10.97 -7.36
C LEU A 35 -14.10 12.14 -7.99
N GLY A 36 -15.29 11.86 -8.52
CA GLY A 36 -16.13 12.83 -9.24
C GLY A 36 -15.89 12.88 -10.75
N ASN A 37 -14.89 12.15 -11.28
CA ASN A 37 -14.76 11.93 -12.72
C ASN A 37 -15.79 10.89 -13.21
N PRO A 38 -16.23 10.98 -14.48
CA PRO A 38 -17.15 9.99 -15.05
C PRO A 38 -16.58 8.56 -15.00
N GLY A 39 -17.34 7.63 -14.41
CA GLY A 39 -16.96 6.22 -14.29
C GLY A 39 -16.27 5.84 -12.99
N GLU A 40 -16.00 6.80 -12.10
CA GLU A 40 -15.49 6.54 -10.75
C GLU A 40 -16.62 6.16 -9.77
N PRO A 41 -16.31 5.48 -8.65
CA PRO A 41 -17.33 5.12 -7.67
C PRO A 41 -17.92 6.37 -7.01
N GLU A 42 -19.26 6.40 -6.90
CA GLU A 42 -19.99 7.56 -6.36
C GLU A 42 -20.54 7.32 -4.94
N THR A 43 -20.95 6.10 -4.61
CA THR A 43 -21.49 5.80 -3.27
C THR A 43 -20.34 5.52 -2.29
N PRO A 44 -20.50 5.85 -1.00
CA PRO A 44 -19.49 5.55 0.02
C PRO A 44 -19.04 4.08 0.03
N GLU A 45 -19.97 3.14 -0.18
CA GLU A 45 -19.69 1.71 -0.21
C GLU A 45 -18.83 1.33 -1.41
N ALA A 46 -19.16 1.84 -2.60
CA ALA A 46 -18.37 1.60 -3.81
C ALA A 46 -16.97 2.23 -3.72
N ILE A 47 -16.88 3.42 -3.13
CA ILE A 47 -15.62 4.12 -2.87
C ILE A 47 -14.75 3.27 -1.94
N GLN A 48 -15.35 2.75 -0.86
CA GLN A 48 -14.65 1.90 0.11
C GLN A 48 -14.18 0.59 -0.54
N ASP A 49 -15.04 -0.10 -1.28
CA ASP A 49 -14.72 -1.37 -1.92
C ASP A 49 -13.56 -1.22 -2.92
N GLU A 50 -13.60 -0.18 -3.76
CA GLU A 50 -12.53 0.07 -4.73
C GLU A 50 -11.23 0.50 -4.06
N LEU A 51 -11.29 1.34 -3.02
CA LEU A 51 -10.11 1.74 -2.25
C LEU A 51 -9.44 0.54 -1.57
N MET A 52 -10.22 -0.35 -0.96
CA MET A 52 -9.70 -1.59 -0.37
C MET A 52 -9.05 -2.49 -1.44
N ARG A 53 -9.71 -2.65 -2.59
CA ARG A 53 -9.18 -3.44 -3.72
C ARG A 53 -7.87 -2.88 -4.28
N ARG A 54 -7.70 -1.56 -4.31
CA ARG A 54 -6.48 -0.88 -4.79
C ARG A 54 -5.35 -0.99 -3.76
N THR A 55 -5.64 -0.73 -2.49
CA THR A 55 -4.65 -0.83 -1.40
C THR A 55 -4.14 -2.26 -1.19
N ASP A 56 -4.98 -3.29 -1.38
CA ASP A 56 -4.57 -4.70 -1.37
C ASP A 56 -3.46 -5.00 -2.41
N GLN A 57 -3.44 -4.28 -3.54
CA GLN A 57 -2.39 -4.45 -4.56
C GLN A 57 -1.05 -3.89 -4.09
N CYS A 58 -1.03 -2.84 -3.27
CA CYS A 58 0.18 -2.30 -2.66
C CYS A 58 0.85 -3.36 -1.75
N PHE A 59 0.05 -4.16 -1.03
CA PHE A 59 0.55 -5.26 -0.20
C PHE A 59 1.03 -6.45 -1.05
N ALA A 60 0.40 -6.73 -2.19
CA ALA A 60 0.81 -7.81 -3.10
C ALA A 60 2.21 -7.61 -3.71
N VAL A 61 2.65 -6.36 -3.90
CA VAL A 61 4.01 -6.02 -4.35
C VAL A 61 5.06 -6.46 -3.33
N VAL A 62 4.76 -6.34 -2.03
CA VAL A 62 5.63 -6.77 -0.92
C VAL A 62 5.67 -8.29 -0.78
N HIS A 63 4.55 -8.97 -1.08
CA HIS A 63 4.44 -10.43 -0.97
C HIS A 63 4.99 -11.21 -2.16
N GLY A 64 5.53 -10.53 -3.19
CA GLY A 64 6.20 -11.15 -4.33
C GLY A 64 5.41 -12.32 -4.89
N LYS A 65 4.26 -12.05 -5.54
CA LYS A 65 3.37 -13.04 -6.21
C LYS A 65 3.79 -14.49 -5.98
N ARG A 66 3.39 -15.09 -4.85
CA ARG A 66 3.36 -16.55 -4.77
C ARG A 66 2.30 -17.01 -5.77
N LYS A 67 2.78 -17.50 -6.91
CA LYS A 67 2.01 -18.37 -7.79
C LYS A 67 1.58 -19.61 -7.04
#